data_AF-A0AAD7I6Z7-F1
#
_entry.id   AF-A0AAD7I6Z7-F1
#
_cell.length_a   1.000
_cell.length_b   1.000
_cell.length_c   1.000
_cell.angle_alpha   90.00
_cell.angle_beta   90.00
_cell.angle_gamma   90.00
#
_symmetry.space_group_name_H-M   'P 1'
#
loop_
_entity.id
_entity.type
_entity.pdbx_description
1 polymer ?
#
loop_
_entity_poly.entity_id
_entity_poly.type
_entity_poly.pdbx_seq_one_letter_code
_entity_poly.pdbx_strand_id
1 'polypeptide(L)'
;MDAPLHPPLRINAVSSKSLSSKGTQKRLEAFLQDFQDRTTAAQGGQTAVTVQVQKLKDALKEEREELKAIAKHCRSPRLITRAGSETIRPEEPKNACTLSK
;
A
#
# COMPACT_ATOMS: atom_id res chain seq x y z
N MET A 1 -29.07 -35.53 6.05
CA MET A 1 -28.06 -35.33 4.99
C MET A 1 -28.36 -33.98 4.40
N ASP A 2 -27.77 -32.94 4.98
CA ASP A 2 -28.11 -31.55 4.66
C ASP A 2 -27.17 -31.01 3.58
N ALA A 3 -27.75 -30.54 2.48
CA ALA A 3 -27.00 -29.93 1.41
C ALA A 3 -26.28 -28.67 1.92
N PRO A 4 -25.02 -28.40 1.51
CA PRO A 4 -24.37 -27.15 1.86
C PRO A 4 -25.15 -25.99 1.24
N LEU A 5 -25.73 -25.16 2.12
CA LEU A 5 -26.36 -23.88 1.82
C LEU A 5 -25.39 -23.04 0.98
N HIS A 6 -25.70 -22.93 -0.32
CA HIS A 6 -25.11 -22.08 -1.36
C HIS A 6 -23.62 -21.73 -1.21
N PRO A 7 -22.72 -22.32 -2.03
CA PRO A 7 -21.31 -21.94 -1.98
C PRO A 7 -21.14 -20.45 -2.27
N PRO A 8 -20.18 -19.78 -1.60
CA PRO A 8 -19.93 -18.35 -1.81
C PRO A 8 -19.54 -18.05 -3.25
N LEU A 9 -19.93 -16.85 -3.72
CA LEU A 9 -19.65 -16.38 -5.06
C LEU A 9 -18.16 -16.45 -5.37
N ARG A 10 -17.79 -17.13 -6.46
CA ARG A 10 -16.41 -17.23 -6.94
C ARG A 10 -16.07 -16.02 -7.79
N ILE A 11 -15.06 -15.25 -7.37
CA ILE A 11 -14.59 -14.06 -8.09
C ILE A 11 -13.33 -14.46 -8.87
N ASN A 12 -13.35 -14.26 -10.19
CA ASN A 12 -12.19 -14.47 -11.07
C ASN A 12 -11.63 -13.12 -11.52
N ALA A 13 -10.30 -12.95 -11.46
CA ALA A 13 -9.66 -11.72 -11.92
C ALA A 13 -9.68 -11.64 -13.45
N VAL A 14 -10.26 -10.56 -14.00
CA VAL A 14 -10.28 -10.31 -15.44
C VAL A 14 -8.99 -9.64 -15.91
N SER A 15 -8.43 -8.74 -15.09
CA SER A 15 -7.13 -8.09 -15.33
C SER A 15 -6.60 -7.44 -14.06
N SER A 16 -5.30 -7.13 -14.03
CA SER A 16 -4.66 -6.34 -12.98
C SER A 16 -3.83 -5.23 -13.60
N LYS A 17 -3.77 -4.08 -12.89
CA LYS A 17 -2.93 -2.93 -13.27
C LYS A 17 -2.27 -2.38 -12.02
N SER A 18 -0.98 -2.04 -12.13
CA SER A 18 -0.26 -1.38 -11.03
C SER A 18 -0.77 0.06 -10.84
N LEU A 19 -0.75 0.51 -9.60
CA LEU A 19 -1.10 1.87 -9.22
C LEU A 19 0.15 2.62 -8.76
N SER A 20 0.23 3.91 -9.10
CA SER A 20 1.27 4.78 -8.56
C SER A 20 0.97 5.17 -7.11
N SER A 21 2.00 5.40 -6.28
CA SER A 21 1.82 5.77 -4.88
C SER A 21 0.92 7.01 -4.71
N LYS A 22 1.04 8.00 -5.61
CA LYS A 22 0.16 9.19 -5.63
C LYS A 22 -1.30 8.85 -5.94
N GLY A 23 -1.53 7.93 -6.89
CA GLY A 23 -2.87 7.47 -7.25
C GLY A 23 -3.52 6.66 -6.12
N THR A 24 -2.73 5.79 -5.48
CA THR A 24 -3.15 5.00 -4.33
C THR A 24 -3.51 5.88 -3.15
N GLN A 25 -2.70 6.89 -2.82
CA GLN A 25 -2.97 7.82 -1.72
C GLN A 25 -4.35 8.50 -1.87
N LYS A 26 -4.63 9.08 -3.05
CA LYS A 26 -5.93 9.72 -3.30
C LYS A 26 -7.12 8.76 -3.19
N ARG A 27 -6.95 7.52 -3.65
CA ARG A 27 -8.00 6.49 -3.57
C ARG A 27 -8.26 6.06 -2.13
N LEU A 28 -7.20 5.93 -1.32
CA LEU A 28 -7.32 5.60 0.10
C LEU A 28 -8.02 6.71 0.89
N GLU A 29 -7.71 7.98 0.59
CA GLU A 29 -8.39 9.12 1.22
C GLU A 29 -9.89 9.12 0.90
N ALA A 30 -10.27 8.96 -0.37
CA ALA A 30 -11.67 8.88 -0.77
C ALA A 30 -12.38 7.66 -0.17
N PHE A 31 -11.71 6.50 -0.13
CA PHE A 31 -12.24 5.29 0.49
C PHE A 31 -12.48 5.47 1.98
N LEU A 32 -11.52 6.02 2.73
CA LEU A 32 -11.68 6.23 4.17
C LEU A 32 -12.84 7.18 4.48
N GLN A 33 -13.05 8.21 3.65
CA GLN A 33 -14.19 9.11 3.79
C GLN A 33 -15.52 8.36 3.58
N ASP A 34 -15.70 7.70 2.43
CA ASP A 34 -16.93 6.92 2.14
C ASP A 34 -17.17 5.83 3.19
N PHE A 35 -16.09 5.19 3.65
CA PHE A 35 -16.16 4.15 4.66
C PHE A 35 -16.61 4.68 6.01
N GLN A 36 -16.11 5.84 6.45
CA GLN A 36 -16.57 6.46 7.70
C GLN A 36 -18.03 6.91 7.60
N ASP A 37 -18.42 7.51 6.47
CA ASP A 37 -19.80 7.94 6.24
C ASP A 37 -20.78 6.75 6.33
N ARG A 38 -20.40 5.60 5.76
CA ARG A 38 -21.20 4.36 5.78
C ARG A 38 -21.15 3.62 7.11
N THR A 39 -20.01 3.62 7.80
CA THR A 39 -19.84 2.95 9.10
C THR A 39 -20.51 3.72 10.22
N THR A 40 -20.65 5.04 10.09
CA THR A 40 -21.41 5.86 11.04
C THR A 40 -22.92 5.57 10.91
N ALA A 41 -23.39 5.26 9.69
CA ALA A 41 -24.78 4.87 9.42
C ALA A 41 -25.08 3.40 9.77
N ALA A 42 -24.09 2.50 9.68
CA ALA A 42 -24.22 1.08 10.00
C ALA A 42 -23.58 0.79 11.37
N GLN A 43 -24.40 0.73 12.43
CA GLN A 43 -23.96 0.44 13.80
C GLN A 43 -23.08 -0.83 13.88
N GLY A 44 -21.76 -0.64 13.96
CA GLY A 44 -20.80 -1.62 14.48
C GLY A 44 -19.83 -2.24 13.45
N GLY A 45 -18.54 -2.09 13.74
CA GLY A 45 -17.67 -3.28 13.73
C GLY A 45 -16.55 -3.41 12.69
N GLN A 46 -16.08 -2.35 12.01
CA GLN A 46 -14.91 -2.47 11.12
C GLN A 46 -13.75 -1.50 11.44
N THR A 47 -13.54 -1.21 12.72
CA THR A 47 -12.43 -0.34 13.19
C THR A 47 -11.05 -0.88 12.82
N ALA A 48 -10.87 -2.20 12.82
CA ALA A 48 -9.58 -2.83 12.47
C ALA A 48 -9.15 -2.53 11.01
N VAL A 49 -10.11 -2.54 10.07
CA VAL A 49 -9.85 -2.24 8.66
C VAL A 49 -9.44 -0.78 8.51
N THR A 50 -10.14 0.15 9.18
CA THR A 50 -9.81 1.58 9.16
C THR A 50 -8.40 1.83 9.68
N VAL A 51 -7.98 1.18 10.77
CA VAL A 51 -6.63 1.33 11.34
C VAL A 51 -5.56 0.84 10.36
N GLN A 52 -5.77 -0.31 9.70
CA GLN A 52 -4.80 -0.83 8.74
C GLN A 52 -4.68 0.07 7.49
N VAL A 53 -5.81 0.53 6.97
CA VAL A 53 -5.84 1.44 5.82
C VAL A 53 -5.20 2.80 6.17
N GLN A 54 -5.43 3.28 7.40
CA GLN A 54 -4.80 4.49 7.92
C GLN A 54 -3.26 4.33 8.00
N LYS A 55 -2.76 3.21 8.55
CA LYS A 55 -1.33 2.90 8.56
C LYS A 55 -0.73 2.86 7.16
N LEU A 56 -1.44 2.27 6.19
CA LEU A 56 -0.99 2.23 4.80
C LEU A 56 -0.91 3.64 4.19
N LYS A 57 -1.90 4.49 4.45
CA LYS A 57 -1.89 5.89 4.01
C LYS A 57 -0.67 6.64 4.56
N ASP A 58 -0.38 6.45 5.84
CA ASP A 58 0.74 7.12 6.50
C ASP A 58 2.09 6.62 5.95
N ALA A 59 2.24 5.30 5.74
CA ALA A 59 3.44 4.72 5.12
C ALA A 59 3.67 5.22 3.69
N LEU A 60 2.62 5.32 2.86
CA LEU A 60 2.74 5.86 1.50
C LEU A 60 3.11 7.35 1.48
N LYS A 61 2.70 8.10 2.50
CA LYS A 61 3.08 9.50 2.66
C LYS A 61 4.56 9.61 3.05
N GLU A 62 5.02 8.80 3.98
CA GLU A 62 6.41 8.72 4.40
C GLU A 62 7.34 8.38 3.24
N GLU A 63 7.06 7.29 2.50
CA GLU A 63 7.82 6.90 1.29
C GLU A 63 7.95 8.08 0.31
N ARG A 64 6.86 8.84 0.12
CA ARG A 64 6.86 9.97 -0.81
C ARG A 64 7.71 11.14 -0.31
N GLU A 65 7.71 11.42 1.00
CA GLU A 65 8.55 12.47 1.57
C GLU A 65 10.03 12.06 1.55
N GLU A 66 10.34 10.79 1.80
CA GLU A 66 11.69 10.23 1.65
C GLU A 66 12.19 10.35 0.21
N LEU A 67 11.37 9.93 -0.77
CA LEU A 67 11.73 10.07 -2.19
C LEU A 67 11.95 11.54 -2.58
N LYS A 68 11.20 12.48 -2.01
CA LYS A 68 11.44 13.91 -2.21
C LYS A 68 12.72 14.38 -1.53
N ALA A 69 13.03 13.90 -0.32
CA ALA A 69 14.25 14.24 0.39
C ALA A 69 15.49 13.72 -0.37
N ILE A 70 15.43 12.48 -0.84
CA ILE A 70 16.44 11.87 -1.71
C ILE A 70 16.58 12.68 -3.00
N ALA A 71 15.48 13.03 -3.67
CA ALA A 71 15.54 13.82 -4.91
C ALA A 71 16.12 15.24 -4.70
N LYS A 72 15.89 15.85 -3.53
CA LYS A 72 16.49 17.15 -3.17
C LYS A 72 17.99 17.03 -2.88
N HIS A 73 18.40 15.94 -2.25
CA HIS A 73 19.79 15.68 -1.87
C HIS A 73 20.63 15.17 -3.06
N CYS A 74 20.03 14.38 -3.95
CA CYS A 74 20.66 13.85 -5.16
C CYS A 74 20.37 14.75 -6.36
N ARG A 75 21.01 15.93 -6.44
CA ARG A 75 21.18 16.65 -7.73
C ARG A 75 22.31 16.03 -8.56
N SER A 76 22.20 14.74 -8.88
CA SER A 76 22.94 14.15 -10.00
C SER A 76 22.14 12.98 -10.57
N PRO A 77 21.95 12.90 -11.89
CA PRO A 77 21.03 11.96 -12.50
C PRO A 77 21.69 10.59 -12.63
N ARG A 78 21.35 9.65 -11.74
CA ARG A 78 21.54 8.21 -12.02
C ARG A 78 20.29 7.41 -11.70
N LEU A 79 19.54 7.19 -12.78
CA LEU A 79 18.78 5.99 -13.16
C LEU A 79 18.43 5.04 -12.02
N ILE A 80 17.17 5.10 -11.58
CA ILE A 80 16.54 4.01 -10.83
C ILE A 80 15.57 3.31 -11.79
N THR A 81 16.08 2.41 -12.63
CA THR A 81 15.27 1.34 -13.21
C THR A 81 15.04 0.32 -12.11
N ARG A 82 13.94 0.45 -11.36
CA ARG A 82 13.52 -0.57 -10.41
C ARG A 82 12.73 -1.64 -11.18
N ALA A 83 13.45 -2.70 -11.60
CA ALA A 83 12.86 -3.92 -12.11
C ALA A 83 11.95 -4.51 -11.02
N GLY A 84 10.66 -4.65 -11.33
CA GLY A 84 9.71 -5.31 -10.46
C GLY A 84 9.73 -6.81 -10.72
N SER A 85 10.00 -7.59 -9.67
CA SER A 85 9.35 -8.85 -9.32
C SER A 85 10.27 -9.63 -8.38
N GLU A 86 10.10 -9.49 -7.07
CA GLU A 86 10.76 -10.39 -6.12
C GLU A 86 9.78 -10.94 -5.09
N THR A 87 9.64 -12.25 -5.23
CA THR A 87 8.97 -13.22 -4.37
C THR A 87 9.48 -13.14 -2.93
N ILE A 88 8.55 -13.32 -2.00
CA ILE A 88 8.74 -13.41 -0.55
C ILE A 88 9.86 -14.40 -0.17
N ARG A 89 10.95 -13.92 0.45
CA ARG A 89 11.74 -14.56 1.52
C ARG A 89 12.47 -13.49 2.36
N PRO A 90 12.70 -13.70 3.67
CA PRO A 90 13.44 -12.76 4.50
C PRO A 90 14.94 -13.03 4.39
N GLU A 91 15.71 -12.08 3.85
CA GLU A 91 17.17 -12.09 3.91
C GLU A 91 17.65 -10.76 4.52
N GLU A 92 18.60 -10.88 5.46
CA GLU A 92 19.19 -9.81 6.25
C GLU A 92 19.76 -8.66 5.42
N PRO A 93 19.65 -7.38 5.86
CA PRO A 93 20.44 -6.31 5.27
C PRO A 93 21.85 -6.30 5.85
N LYS A 94 22.79 -6.96 5.17
CA LYS A 94 24.24 -6.75 5.34
C LYS A 94 24.70 -5.62 4.41
N ASN A 95 25.05 -4.48 5.02
CA ASN A 95 26.12 -3.53 4.64
C ASN A 95 25.98 -2.85 3.25
N ALA A 96 26.48 -1.65 2.94
CA ALA A 96 27.46 -0.79 3.58
C ALA A 96 27.20 0.64 3.05
N CYS A 97 27.20 1.64 3.92
CA CYS A 97 27.41 3.03 3.52
C CYS A 97 28.73 3.45 4.19
N THR A 98 29.85 3.17 3.52
CA THR A 98 31.17 3.60 4.01
C THR A 98 31.36 5.08 3.72
N LEU A 99 31.23 5.88 4.76
CA LEU A 99 31.57 7.29 4.81
C LEU A 99 33.09 7.41 4.94
N SER A 100 33.79 7.69 3.84
CA SER A 100 35.18 8.15 3.89
C SER A 100 35.23 9.62 4.28
N LYS A 101 36.08 9.95 5.25
CA LYS A 101 36.45 11.30 5.67
C LYS A 101 37.87 11.59 5.21
#